data_AF-A0A1Y4HV94-F1
#
_entry.id   AF-A0A1Y4HV94-F1
#
_cell.length_a   1.000
_cell.length_b   1.000
_cell.length_c   1.000
_cell.angle_alpha   90.00
_cell.angle_beta   90.00
_cell.angle_gamma   90.00
#
_symmetry.space_group_name_H-M   'P 1'
#
loop_
_entity.id
_entity.type
_entity.pdbx_description
1 polymer ?
#
loop_
_entity_poly.entity_id
_entity_poly.type
_entity_poly.pdbx_seq_one_letter_code
_entity_poly.pdbx_strand_id
1 'polypeptide(L)'
;MNRNPIFVTTGRAAGHSYPAHELLEGYAVTLYDLDVSRERQLRAATSSTEQANRARNAGRLQILEEKERDLREKAEALILKCQTPDEREMLRMRYLMLMDWATIARVLYGDEPDFYDGKAYRHRALCLHQNTMIWLEKELRTEEEREDENT
;
A
#
# COMPACT_ATOMS: atom_id res chain seq x y z
N MET A 1 -19.44 3.00 1.92
CA MET A 1 -18.00 2.77 2.20
C MET A 1 -17.62 1.43 1.57
N ASN A 2 -16.87 1.45 0.47
CA ASN A 2 -16.44 0.25 -0.21
C ASN A 2 -15.37 -0.44 0.65
N ARG A 3 -15.75 -1.46 1.42
CA ARG A 3 -14.82 -2.26 2.24
C ARG A 3 -14.17 -3.28 1.33
N ASN A 4 -13.17 -2.87 0.56
CA ASN A 4 -12.33 -3.80 -0.18
C ASN A 4 -11.56 -4.66 0.86
N PRO A 5 -11.68 -6.00 0.85
CA PRO A 5 -11.12 -6.88 1.89
C PRO A 5 -9.59 -6.84 1.96
N ILE A 6 -8.94 -6.27 0.93
CA ILE A 6 -7.50 -6.01 0.91
C ILE A 6 -7.13 -4.90 1.91
N PHE A 7 -8.00 -3.95 2.25
CA PHE A 7 -7.64 -2.77 3.06
C PHE A 7 -8.26 -2.76 4.47
N VAL A 8 -8.67 -3.93 4.96
CA VAL A 8 -9.23 -4.04 6.32
C VAL A 8 -8.11 -4.39 7.29
N THR A 9 -7.30 -3.39 7.63
CA THR A 9 -6.49 -3.42 8.85
C THR A 9 -7.28 -2.71 9.95
N THR A 10 -7.41 -3.38 11.09
CA THR A 10 -8.17 -2.97 12.28
C THR A 10 -7.49 -1.80 13.01
N GLY A 11 -7.23 -0.70 12.32
CA GLY A 11 -6.49 0.46 12.85
C GLY A 11 -7.36 1.65 13.26
N ARG A 12 -8.64 1.71 12.87
CA ARG A 12 -9.56 2.76 13.34
C ARG A 12 -10.15 2.42 14.71
N ALA A 13 -9.30 2.25 15.71
CA ALA A 13 -9.72 2.31 17.11
C ALA A 13 -9.43 3.73 17.64
N ALA A 14 -10.50 4.44 18.02
CA ALA A 14 -10.46 5.63 18.89
C ALA A 14 -9.86 6.96 18.34
N GLY A 15 -10.10 7.34 17.08
CA GLY A 15 -9.86 8.73 16.63
C GLY A 15 -8.39 9.15 16.54
N HIS A 16 -7.45 8.20 16.64
CA HIS A 16 -6.04 8.42 16.37
C HIS A 16 -5.77 8.28 14.86
N SER A 17 -5.10 9.29 14.28
CA SER A 17 -4.52 9.19 12.94
C SER A 17 -3.22 8.40 13.02
N TYR A 18 -2.99 7.56 12.03
CA TYR A 18 -1.78 6.75 11.87
C TYR A 18 -1.14 7.16 10.54
N PRO A 19 -0.34 8.25 10.50
CA PRO A 19 0.19 8.84 9.26
C PRO A 19 0.87 7.84 8.33
N ALA A 20 1.70 6.93 8.86
CA ALA A 20 2.38 5.94 8.03
C ALA A 20 1.36 5.00 7.38
N HIS A 21 0.36 4.57 8.16
CA HIS A 21 -0.69 3.68 7.67
C HIS A 21 -1.57 4.36 6.62
N GLU A 22 -2.01 5.59 6.89
CA GLU A 22 -2.86 6.37 5.99
C GLU A 22 -2.18 6.66 4.66
N LEU A 23 -0.87 6.95 4.68
CA LEU A 23 -0.10 7.17 3.46
C LEU A 23 -0.04 5.89 2.62
N LEU A 24 0.35 4.76 3.21
CA LEU A 24 0.53 3.49 2.51
C LEU A 24 -0.82 2.93 2.01
N GLU A 25 -1.87 3.01 2.81
CA GLU A 25 -3.23 2.64 2.38
C GLU A 25 -3.75 3.57 1.28
N GLY A 26 -3.55 4.88 1.42
CA GLY A 26 -3.98 5.86 0.44
C GLY A 26 -3.31 5.68 -0.93
N TYR A 27 -2.02 5.34 -0.91
CA TYR A 27 -1.28 4.95 -2.10
C TYR A 27 -1.85 3.65 -2.70
N ALA A 28 -2.00 2.59 -1.91
CA ALA A 28 -2.46 1.29 -2.41
C ALA A 28 -3.89 1.34 -2.98
N VAL A 29 -4.78 2.16 -2.41
CA VAL A 29 -6.12 2.43 -2.97
C VAL A 29 -6.00 3.17 -4.31
N THR A 30 -5.13 4.18 -4.40
CA THR A 30 -4.92 4.93 -5.64
C THR A 30 -4.37 4.03 -6.74
N LEU A 31 -3.42 3.15 -6.42
CA LEU A 31 -2.86 2.17 -7.35
C LEU A 31 -3.94 1.21 -7.87
N TYR A 32 -4.75 0.66 -6.97
CA TYR A 32 -5.87 -0.22 -7.35
C TYR A 32 -6.87 0.49 -8.27
N ASP A 33 -7.26 1.73 -7.93
CA ASP A 33 -8.19 2.52 -8.75
C ASP A 33 -7.62 2.85 -10.13
N LEU A 34 -6.30 3.07 -10.21
CA LEU A 34 -5.57 3.27 -11.46
C LEU A 34 -5.61 2.00 -12.32
N ASP A 35 -5.27 0.84 -11.76
CA ASP A 35 -5.29 -0.45 -12.47
C ASP A 35 -6.68 -0.79 -13.00
N VAL A 36 -7.71 -0.65 -12.16
CA VAL A 36 -9.11 -0.83 -12.59
C VAL A 36 -9.49 0.14 -13.70
N SER A 37 -9.01 1.38 -13.64
CA SER A 37 -9.30 2.39 -14.66
C SER A 37 -8.60 2.09 -15.99
N ARG A 38 -7.34 1.62 -15.95
CA ARG A 38 -6.60 1.15 -17.13
C ARG A 38 -7.28 -0.04 -17.79
N GLU A 39 -7.70 -1.03 -16.99
CA GLU A 39 -8.40 -2.20 -17.50
C GLU A 39 -9.74 -1.82 -18.19
N ARG A 40 -10.51 -0.93 -17.57
CA ARG A 40 -11.74 -0.40 -18.17
C ARG A 40 -11.49 0.32 -19.49
N GLN A 41 -10.40 1.10 -19.58
CA GLN A 41 -10.04 1.79 -20.82
C GLN A 41 -9.64 0.81 -21.92
N LEU A 42 -8.87 -0.24 -21.60
CA LEU A 42 -8.52 -1.30 -22.56
C LEU A 42 -9.78 -1.98 -23.11
N ARG A 43 -10.71 -2.36 -22.24
CA ARG A 43 -12.01 -2.94 -22.65
C ARG A 43 -12.85 -1.98 -23.49
N ALA A 44 -12.85 -0.69 -23.17
CA ALA A 44 -13.56 0.33 -23.94
C ALA A 44 -12.91 0.59 -25.32
N ALA A 45 -11.58 0.51 -25.44
CA ALA A 45 -10.88 0.67 -26.70
C ALA A 45 -11.22 -0.45 -27.71
N THR A 46 -11.57 -1.64 -27.21
CA THR A 46 -12.05 -2.76 -28.04
C THR A 46 -13.54 -2.67 -28.40
N SER A 47 -14.28 -1.69 -27.86
CA SER A 47 -15.72 -1.48 -28.12
C SER A 47 -15.95 -0.24 -29.00
N SER A 48 -16.72 -0.39 -30.08
CA SER A 48 -16.82 0.58 -31.18
C SER A 48 -17.53 1.91 -30.87
N THR A 49 -18.13 2.12 -29.68
CA THR A 49 -19.29 3.02 -29.60
C THR A 49 -19.16 4.36 -28.87
N GLU A 50 -18.07 4.72 -28.17
CA GLU A 50 -18.15 5.95 -27.34
C GLU A 50 -16.87 6.81 -27.34
N GLN A 51 -16.90 7.92 -28.08
CA GLN A 51 -15.78 8.89 -28.15
C GLN A 51 -15.76 9.88 -26.98
N ALA A 52 -16.92 10.31 -26.48
CA ALA A 52 -17.02 11.23 -25.34
C ALA A 52 -16.60 10.57 -24.02
N ASN A 53 -16.98 9.30 -23.81
CA ASN A 53 -16.55 8.55 -22.63
C ASN A 53 -15.04 8.26 -22.65
N ARG A 54 -14.43 8.12 -23.84
CA ARG A 54 -12.97 8.00 -23.98
C ARG A 54 -12.23 9.25 -23.49
N ALA A 55 -12.66 10.45 -23.90
CA ALA A 55 -12.02 11.69 -23.48
C ALA A 55 -12.15 11.96 -21.97
N ARG A 56 -13.34 11.74 -21.40
CA ARG A 56 -13.57 11.89 -19.95
C ARG A 56 -12.77 10.86 -19.13
N ASN A 57 -12.70 9.62 -19.60
CA ASN A 57 -11.92 8.57 -18.93
C ASN A 57 -10.41 8.85 -19.01
N ALA A 58 -9.93 9.40 -20.13
CA ALA A 58 -8.52 9.78 -20.28
C ALA A 58 -8.11 10.86 -19.26
N GLY A 59 -8.94 11.90 -19.08
CA GLY A 59 -8.67 12.94 -18.07
C GLY A 59 -8.65 12.39 -16.64
N ARG A 60 -9.57 11.48 -16.30
CA ARG A 60 -9.57 10.80 -15.00
C ARG A 60 -8.33 9.92 -14.80
N LEU A 61 -7.88 9.25 -15.86
CA LEU A 61 -6.69 8.40 -15.80
C LEU A 61 -5.44 9.24 -15.53
N GLN A 62 -5.26 10.35 -16.25
CA GLN A 62 -4.12 11.24 -16.05
C GLN A 62 -4.03 11.75 -14.60
N ILE A 63 -5.16 12.17 -14.01
CA ILE A 63 -5.20 12.61 -12.61
C ILE A 63 -4.77 11.48 -11.65
N LEU A 64 -5.20 10.24 -11.91
CA LEU A 64 -4.80 9.09 -11.10
C LEU A 64 -3.32 8.73 -11.27
N GLU A 65 -2.76 8.86 -12.47
CA GLU A 65 -1.34 8.61 -12.74
C GLU A 65 -0.43 9.64 -12.06
N GLU A 66 -0.82 10.92 -12.10
CA GLU A 66 -0.09 11.98 -11.38
C GLU A 66 -0.16 11.74 -9.87
N LYS A 67 -1.35 11.42 -9.34
CA LYS A 67 -1.53 11.13 -7.92
C LYS A 67 -0.78 9.87 -7.47
N GLU A 68 -0.78 8.81 -8.27
CA GLU A 68 -0.03 7.58 -7.98
C GLU A 68 1.46 7.87 -7.91
N ARG A 69 2.02 8.61 -8.88
CA ARG A 69 3.44 8.98 -8.90
C ARG A 69 3.84 9.77 -7.65
N ASP A 70 3.07 10.79 -7.28
CA ASP A 70 3.36 11.64 -6.13
C ASP A 70 3.25 10.87 -4.80
N LEU A 71 2.27 9.96 -4.69
CA LEU A 71 2.11 9.12 -3.51
C LEU A 71 3.17 8.01 -3.45
N ARG A 72 3.60 7.48 -4.60
CA ARG A 72 4.64 6.45 -4.69
C ARG A 72 5.96 6.95 -4.14
N GLU A 73 6.36 8.17 -4.49
CA GLU A 73 7.59 8.77 -3.98
C GLU A 73 7.56 8.89 -2.45
N LYS A 74 6.44 9.37 -1.90
CA LYS A 74 6.24 9.48 -0.45
C LYS A 74 6.22 8.10 0.23
N ALA A 75 5.55 7.12 -0.38
CA ALA A 75 5.49 5.75 0.14
C ALA A 75 6.87 5.10 0.16
N GLU A 76 7.65 5.21 -0.93
CA GLU A 76 9.03 4.69 -0.96
C GLU A 76 9.94 5.42 0.03
N ALA A 77 9.82 6.74 0.17
CA ALA A 77 10.59 7.51 1.15
C ALA A 77 10.29 7.06 2.59
N LEU A 78 9.02 6.77 2.91
CA LEU A 78 8.63 6.20 4.19
C LEU A 78 9.19 4.78 4.38
N ILE A 79 9.08 3.92 3.36
CA ILE A 79 9.59 2.54 3.39
C ILE A 79 11.12 2.52 3.60
N LEU A 80 11.86 3.46 3.02
CA LEU A 80 13.31 3.55 3.20
C LEU A 80 13.74 3.78 4.66
N LYS A 81 12.83 4.26 5.52
CA LYS A 81 13.10 4.42 6.96
C LYS A 81 13.14 3.07 7.70
N CYS A 82 12.52 2.02 7.18
CA CYS A 82 12.48 0.72 7.89
C CYS A 82 13.88 0.13 8.08
N GLN A 83 14.05 -0.59 9.19
CA GLN A 83 15.34 -1.03 9.69
C GLN A 83 15.91 -2.17 8.84
N THR A 84 15.08 -3.14 8.50
CA THR A 84 15.52 -4.37 7.83
C THR A 84 15.08 -4.44 6.37
N PRO A 85 15.82 -5.15 5.50
CA PRO A 85 15.37 -5.39 4.13
C PRO A 85 14.02 -6.12 4.06
N ASP A 86 13.78 -7.06 4.97
CA ASP A 86 12.54 -7.85 5.01
C ASP A 86 11.31 -6.97 5.31
N GLU A 87 11.44 -6.01 6.23
CA GLU A 87 10.39 -5.03 6.51
C GLU A 87 10.07 -4.19 5.27
N ARG A 88 11.11 -3.71 4.58
CA ARG A 88 10.94 -2.91 3.35
C ARG A 88 10.25 -3.72 2.26
N GLU A 89 10.72 -4.94 2.02
CA GLU A 89 10.18 -5.79 0.98
C GLU A 89 8.75 -6.22 1.30
N MET A 90 8.46 -6.53 2.56
CA MET A 90 7.10 -6.79 3.04
C MET A 90 6.16 -5.61 2.74
N LEU A 91 6.56 -4.37 3.05
CA LEU A 91 5.74 -3.19 2.76
C LEU A 91 5.57 -2.94 1.26
N ARG A 92 6.62 -3.11 0.45
CA ARG A 92 6.52 -3.00 -1.02
C ARG A 92 5.57 -4.03 -1.59
N MET A 93 5.73 -5.31 -1.24
CA MET A 93 4.82 -6.37 -1.69
C MET A 93 3.39 -6.06 -1.27
N ARG A 94 3.19 -5.58 -0.04
CA ARG A 94 1.85 -5.32 0.50
C ARG A 94 1.15 -4.14 -0.16
N TYR A 95 1.84 -3.02 -0.34
CA TYR A 95 1.23 -1.75 -0.72
C TYR A 95 1.55 -1.32 -2.15
N LEU A 96 2.71 -1.69 -2.69
CA LEU A 96 3.15 -1.36 -4.06
C LEU A 96 2.86 -2.48 -5.07
N MET A 97 2.72 -3.72 -4.61
CA MET A 97 2.37 -4.86 -5.46
C MET A 97 1.01 -5.47 -5.13
N LEU A 98 0.33 -4.93 -4.10
CA LEU A 98 -1.00 -5.37 -3.64
C LEU A 98 -1.11 -6.87 -3.36
N MET A 99 0.00 -7.49 -2.93
CA MET A 99 0.04 -8.92 -2.63
C MET A 99 -0.73 -9.27 -1.37
N ASP A 100 -1.27 -10.48 -1.36
CA ASP A 100 -1.91 -11.07 -0.18
C ASP A 100 -0.87 -11.63 0.80
N TRP A 101 -1.29 -11.84 2.06
CA TRP A 101 -0.41 -12.33 3.12
C TRP A 101 0.13 -13.74 2.90
N ALA A 102 -0.58 -14.61 2.16
CA ALA A 102 -0.08 -15.94 1.84
C ALA A 102 1.09 -15.85 0.86
N THR A 103 0.96 -15.01 -0.16
CA THR A 103 2.02 -14.72 -1.13
C THR A 103 3.23 -14.08 -0.45
N ILE A 104 3.01 -13.05 0.39
CA ILE A 104 4.08 -12.39 1.14
C ILE A 104 4.82 -13.38 2.06
N ALA A 105 4.08 -14.19 2.81
CA ALA A 105 4.68 -15.20 3.68
C ALA A 105 5.53 -16.21 2.89
N ARG A 106 5.06 -16.62 1.70
CA ARG A 106 5.83 -17.50 0.81
C ARG A 106 7.10 -16.84 0.30
N VAL A 107 7.08 -15.56 -0.06
CA VAL A 107 8.27 -14.85 -0.54
C VAL A 107 9.29 -14.69 0.59
N LEU A 108 8.86 -14.30 1.79
CA LEU A 108 9.77 -14.05 2.91
C LEU A 108 10.35 -15.31 3.54
N TYR A 109 9.57 -16.39 3.58
CA TYR A 109 9.89 -17.57 4.40
C TYR A 109 9.80 -18.89 3.63
N GLY A 110 9.62 -18.86 2.31
CA GLY A 110 9.37 -20.06 1.50
C GLY A 110 10.53 -21.05 1.48
N ASP A 111 11.75 -20.57 1.74
CA ASP A 111 12.97 -21.37 1.82
C ASP A 111 13.17 -22.00 3.21
N GLU A 112 12.34 -21.65 4.20
CA GLU A 112 12.43 -22.24 5.53
C GLU A 112 12.04 -23.72 5.49
N PRO A 113 12.84 -24.61 6.11
CA PRO A 113 12.60 -26.05 6.05
C PRO A 113 11.20 -26.45 6.52
N ASP A 114 10.60 -25.69 7.45
CA ASP A 114 9.29 -25.95 8.05
C ASP A 114 8.12 -25.14 7.48
N PHE A 115 8.27 -24.54 6.29
CA PHE A 115 7.22 -23.79 5.60
C PHE A 115 5.98 -24.62 5.18
N TYR A 116 5.83 -25.86 5.64
CA TYR A 116 4.64 -26.67 5.39
C TYR A 116 3.37 -26.08 6.08
N ASP A 117 3.51 -25.41 7.23
CA ASP A 117 2.40 -24.71 7.88
C ASP A 117 2.31 -23.23 7.44
N GLY A 118 1.66 -23.03 6.29
CA GLY A 118 1.41 -21.69 5.78
C GLY A 118 0.61 -20.78 6.72
N LYS A 119 -0.08 -21.30 7.75
CA LYS A 119 -0.83 -20.46 8.71
C LYS A 119 0.12 -19.77 9.70
N ALA A 120 1.08 -20.49 10.25
CA ALA A 120 2.08 -19.93 11.16
C ALA A 120 2.89 -18.82 10.47
N TYR A 121 3.32 -19.06 9.23
CA TYR A 121 4.11 -18.10 8.46
C TYR A 121 3.32 -16.87 8.01
N ARG A 122 2.03 -17.01 7.68
CA ARG A 122 1.14 -15.86 7.48
C ARG A 122 1.04 -15.01 8.74
N HIS A 123 0.88 -15.65 9.91
CA HIS A 123 0.83 -14.92 11.17
C HIS A 123 2.15 -14.19 11.45
N ARG A 124 3.29 -14.84 11.18
CA ARG A 124 4.63 -14.22 11.29
C ARG A 124 4.77 -12.97 10.39
N ALA A 125 4.31 -13.04 9.14
CA ALA A 125 4.30 -11.88 8.23
C ALA A 125 3.39 -10.75 8.73
N LEU A 126 2.22 -11.07 9.29
CA LEU A 126 1.31 -10.11 9.92
C LEU A 126 1.95 -9.44 11.15
N CYS A 127 2.65 -10.19 12.01
CA CYS A 127 3.36 -9.63 13.15
C CYS A 127 4.52 -8.72 12.72
N LEU A 128 5.27 -9.12 11.70
CA LEU A 128 6.31 -8.26 11.11
C LEU A 128 5.69 -6.93 10.65
N HIS A 129 4.58 -6.99 9.92
CA HIS A 129 3.84 -5.79 9.49
C HIS A 129 3.43 -4.90 10.67
N GLN A 130 2.75 -5.46 11.67
CA GLN A 130 2.28 -4.70 12.83
C GLN A 130 3.43 -4.01 13.56
N ASN A 131 4.53 -4.73 13.80
CA ASN A 131 5.70 -4.19 14.47
C ASN A 131 6.36 -3.07 13.65
N THR A 132 6.47 -3.27 12.33
CA THR A 132 7.02 -2.26 11.40
C THR A 132 6.17 -0.99 11.42
N MET A 133 4.85 -1.12 11.36
CA MET A 133 3.93 0.02 11.40
C MET A 133 4.06 0.77 12.72
N ILE A 134 4.04 0.07 13.86
CA ILE A 134 4.22 0.70 15.18
C ILE A 134 5.54 1.48 15.26
N TRP A 135 6.61 0.94 14.68
CA TRP A 135 7.90 1.62 14.65
C TRP A 135 7.87 2.87 13.77
N LEU A 136 7.34 2.79 12.54
CA LEU A 136 7.23 3.94 11.63
C LEU A 136 6.39 5.07 12.23
N GLU A 137 5.29 4.75 12.91
CA GLU A 137 4.42 5.74 13.55
C GLU A 137 5.11 6.45 14.72
N LYS A 138 6.05 5.78 15.39
CA LYS A 138 6.88 6.42 16.41
C LYS A 138 7.92 7.33 15.75
N GLU A 139 8.58 6.86 14.69
CA GLU A 139 9.61 7.62 13.99
C GLU A 139 9.05 8.95 13.46
N LEU A 140 7.92 8.92 12.76
CA LEU A 140 7.27 10.12 12.22
C LEU A 140 6.90 11.13 13.31
N ARG A 141 6.37 10.66 14.44
CA ARG A 141 6.06 11.54 15.58
C ARG A 141 7.31 12.23 16.13
N THR A 142 8.42 11.50 16.23
CA THR A 142 9.68 12.09 16.72
C THR A 142 10.29 13.09 15.73
N GLU A 143 10.00 12.98 14.44
CA GLU A 143 10.41 13.97 13.44
C GLU A 143 9.58 15.24 13.55
N GLU A 144 8.25 15.12 13.67
CA GLU A 144 7.35 16.27 13.90
C GLU A 144 7.78 17.06 15.14
N GLU A 145 8.06 16.39 16.26
CA GLU A 145 8.53 17.02 17.50
C GLU A 145 9.86 17.78 17.31
N ARG A 146 10.78 17.26 16.49
CA ARG A 146 12.09 17.91 16.20
C ARG A 146 11.98 19.10 15.25
N GLU A 147 10.98 19.10 14.37
CA GLU A 147 10.69 20.22 13.47
C GLU A 147 10.06 21.39 14.24
N ASP A 148 9.14 21.08 15.17
CA ASP A 148 8.49 22.07 16.03
C ASP A 148 9.47 22.75 17.01
N GLU A 149 10.48 22.04 17.53
CA GLU A 149 11.52 22.61 18.41
C GLU A 149 12.51 23.55 17.70
N ASN A 150 12.64 23.43 16.37
CA ASN A 150 13.59 24.21 15.57
C ASN A 150 12.96 25.43 14.85
N THR A 151 11.69 25.73 15.11
CA THR A 151 10.92 26.84 14.49
C THR A 151 10.60 27.93 15.51
#